data_AF-A0AAW1XXM5-F1
#
_entry.id   AF-A0AAW1XXM5-F1
#
_cell.length_a   1.000
_cell.length_b   1.000
_cell.length_c   1.000
_cell.angle_alpha   90.00
_cell.angle_beta   90.00
_cell.angle_gamma   90.00
#
_symmetry.space_group_name_H-M   'P 1'
#
loop_
_entity.id
_entity.type
_entity.pdbx_description
1 polymer ?
#
loop_
_entity_poly.entity_id
_entity_poly.type
_entity_poly.pdbx_seq_one_letter_code
_entity_poly.pdbx_strand_id
1 'polypeptide(L)' 'MAAANNVPVGLDKDQIFGMAEKEMEYRVELFNKYKESELNMGENSCIDRCVSKYWQVTNLVGQLLGAGRPPV' A
#
# COMPACT_ATOMS: atom_id res chain seq x y z
N MET A 1 -22.94 18.13 -10.71
CA MET A 1 -22.81 18.81 -9.40
C MET A 1 -21.96 17.91 -8.51
N ALA A 2 -20.99 18.50 -7.82
CA ALA A 2 -19.82 17.83 -7.23
C ALA A 2 -20.17 16.81 -6.13
N ALA A 3 -19.53 15.64 -6.17
CA ALA A 3 -19.46 14.72 -5.05
C ALA A 3 -18.47 15.29 -4.02
N ALA A 4 -18.99 15.77 -2.90
CA ALA A 4 -18.19 16.19 -1.76
C ALA A 4 -17.46 14.97 -1.19
N ASN A 5 -16.15 14.90 -1.40
CA ASN A 5 -15.26 13.98 -0.71
C ASN A 5 -15.21 14.38 0.77
N ASN A 6 -16.09 13.78 1.57
CA ASN A 6 -15.97 13.77 3.02
C ASN A 6 -14.78 12.88 3.37
N VAL A 7 -13.57 13.45 3.38
CA VAL A 7 -12.45 12.86 4.11
C VAL A 7 -12.75 13.15 5.58
N PRO A 8 -13.01 12.14 6.42
CA PRO A 8 -13.14 12.37 7.85
C PRO A 8 -11.72 12.65 8.38
N VAL A 9 -11.39 13.93 8.52
CA VAL A 9 -10.26 14.39 9.31
C VAL A 9 -10.64 14.20 10.78
N GLY A 10 -10.27 13.05 11.32
CA GLY A 10 -10.59 12.65 12.68
C GLY A 10 -10.27 11.19 12.92
N LEU A 11 -9.05 10.77 12.58
CA LEU A 11 -8.53 9.49 13.06
C LEU A 11 -7.92 9.78 14.44
N ASP A 12 -8.70 9.50 15.49
CA ASP A 12 -8.24 9.51 16.88
C ASP A 12 -6.92 8.72 16.99
N LYS A 13 -5.91 9.28 17.67
CA LYS A 13 -4.58 8.66 17.80
C LYS A 13 -4.67 7.20 18.26
N ASP A 14 -5.61 6.88 19.13
CA ASP A 14 -5.84 5.53 19.63
C ASP A 14 -6.34 4.57 18.53
N GLN A 15 -7.13 5.06 17.57
CA GLN A 15 -7.57 4.28 16.40
C GLN A 15 -6.42 4.06 15.42
N ILE A 16 -5.52 5.04 15.27
CA ILE A 16 -4.31 4.92 14.44
C ILE A 16 -3.35 3.88 15.06
N PHE A 17 -3.12 3.95 16.37
CA PHE A 17 -2.28 2.98 17.06
C PHE A 17 -2.89 1.58 17.03
N GLY A 18 -4.21 1.44 17.25
CA GLY A 18 -4.89 0.14 17.15
C GLY A 18 -4.86 -0.46 15.73
N MET A 19 -4.95 0.37 14.68
CA MET A 19 -4.75 -0.10 13.29
C MET A 19 -3.30 -0.53 13.04
N ALA A 20 -2.32 0.19 13.57
CA ALA A 20 -0.90 -0.16 13.44
C ALA A 20 -0.55 -1.45 14.20
N GLU A 21 -1.14 -1.66 15.38
CA GLU A 21 -0.96 -2.87 16.19
C GLU A 21 -1.49 -4.10 15.45
N LYS A 22 -2.70 -3.99 14.90
CA LYS A 22 -3.33 -5.06 14.11
C LYS A 22 -2.57 -5.39 12.83
N GLU A 23 -2.03 -4.38 12.16
CA GLU A 23 -1.14 -4.56 11.00
C GLU A 23 0.15 -5.30 11.40
N MET A 24 0.75 -4.96 12.55
CA MET A 24 1.97 -5.60 13.02
C MET A 24 1.73 -7.05 13.44
N GLU A 25 0.65 -7.32 14.18
CA GLU A 25 0.24 -8.68 14.54
C GLU A 25 -0.05 -9.52 13.30
N TYR A 26 -0.78 -8.98 12.32
CA TYR A 26 -1.03 -9.68 11.06
C TYR A 26 0.26 -10.03 10.33
N ARG A 27 1.24 -9.11 10.27
CA ARG A 27 2.55 -9.37 9.64
C ARG A 27 3.35 -10.42 10.38
N VAL A 28 3.31 -10.44 11.72
CA VAL A 28 4.00 -11.44 12.55
C VAL A 28 3.34 -12.81 12.41
N GLU A 29 2.02 -12.89 12.44
CA GLU A 29 1.28 -14.14 12.19
C GLU A 29 1.55 -14.68 10.79
N LEU A 30 1.59 -13.78 9.81
CA LEU A 30 1.87 -14.12 8.42
C LEU A 30 3.32 -14.64 8.28
N PHE A 31 4.30 -14.00 8.91
CA PHE A 31 5.68 -14.46 8.97
C PHE A 31 5.81 -15.83 9.66
N ASN A 32 5.11 -16.04 10.77
CA ASN A 32 5.09 -17.34 11.47
C ASN A 32 4.38 -18.45 10.67
N LYS A 33 3.39 -18.10 9.84
CA LYS A 33 2.70 -19.03 8.93
C LYS A 33 3.54 -19.38 7.71
N TYR A 34 4.31 -18.44 7.17
CA TYR A 34 5.29 -18.68 6.12
C TYR A 34 6.54 -19.34 6.70
N LYS A 35 6.40 -20.60 7.15
CA LYS A 35 7.50 -21.45 7.65
C LYS A 35 8.52 -21.82 6.59
N GLU A 36 8.20 -21.67 5.30
CA GLU A 36 9.18 -21.70 4.22
C GLU A 36 9.78 -20.30 4.08
N SER A 37 10.90 -20.04 4.77
CA SER A 37 11.71 -18.82 4.59
C SER A 37 12.36 -18.73 3.21
N GLU A 38 12.14 -19.70 2.33
CA GLU A 38 12.69 -19.74 0.98
C GLU A 38 11.56 -19.54 -0.03
N LEU A 39 11.56 -18.37 -0.66
CA LEU A 39 10.76 -18.12 -1.86
C LEU A 39 11.19 -19.10 -2.95
N ASN A 40 10.25 -19.91 -3.43
CA ASN A 40 10.52 -20.82 -4.54
C ASN A 40 10.90 -20.00 -5.78
N MET A 41 11.68 -20.58 -6.70
CA MET A 41 12.18 -19.88 -7.90
C MET A 41 11.06 -19.19 -8.73
N GLY A 42 9.85 -19.75 -8.72
CA GLY A 42 8.66 -19.15 -9.34
C GLY A 42 8.08 -17.95 -8.57
N GLU A 43 8.20 -17.92 -7.25
CA GLU A 43 7.70 -16.85 -6.38
C GLU A 43 8.58 -15.60 -6.48
N ASN A 44 9.91 -15.76 -6.51
CA ASN A 44 10.83 -14.66 -6.78
C ASN A 44 10.54 -13.99 -8.13
N SER A 45 10.37 -14.80 -9.17
CA SER A 45 10.03 -14.31 -10.52
C SER A 45 8.69 -13.55 -10.56
N CYS A 46 7.71 -13.99 -9.76
CA CYS A 46 6.43 -13.31 -9.61
C CYS A 46 6.55 -11.98 -8.85
N ILE A 47 7.39 -11.91 -7.82
CA ILE A 47 7.65 -10.69 -7.02
C ILE A 47 8.30 -9.62 -7.89
N ASP A 48 9.34 -9.95 -8.66
CA ASP A 48 10.01 -9.00 -9.56
C ASP A 48 9.02 -8.39 -10.58
N ARG A 49 8.13 -9.24 -11.13
CA ARG A 49 7.08 -8.79 -12.06
C ARG A 49 6.03 -7.92 -11.36
N CYS A 50 5.69 -8.23 -10.11
CA CYS A 50 4.74 -7.46 -9.31
C CYS A 50 5.29 -6.06 -9.00
N VAL A 51 6.53 -5.97 -8.50
CA VAL A 51 7.20 -4.71 -8.16
C VAL A 51 7.34 -3.82 -9.40
N SER A 52 7.71 -4.40 -10.54
CA SER A 52 7.78 -3.66 -11.82
C SER A 52 6.44 -3.03 -12.21
N LYS A 53 5.34 -3.78 -12.10
CA LYS A 53 3.99 -3.28 -12.39
C LYS A 53 3.55 -2.21 -11.38
N TYR A 54 3.88 -2.39 -10.11
CA TYR A 54 3.55 -1.43 -9.06
C TYR A 54 4.18 -0.06 -9.36
N TRP A 55 5.48 0.00 -9.63
CA TRP A 55 6.15 1.25 -9.97
C TRP A 55 5.62 1.90 -11.25
N GLN A 56 5.30 1.09 -12.26
CA GLN A 56 4.67 1.59 -13.49
C GLN A 56 3.33 2.28 -13.20
N VAL A 57 2.46 1.64 -12.40
CA VAL A 57 1.16 2.21 -12.02
C VAL A 57 1.33 3.43 -11.13
N THR A 58 2.25 3.39 -10.15
CA THR A 58 2.54 4.52 -9.26
C THR A 58 3.00 5.75 -10.03
N ASN A 59 3.88 5.58 -11.02
CA ASN A 59 4.32 6.68 -11.88
C ASN A 59 3.17 7.24 -12.74
N LEU A 60 2.32 6.37 -13.29
CA LEU A 60 1.14 6.78 -14.07
C LEU A 60 0.15 7.57 -13.19
N VAL A 61 -0.14 7.07 -11.98
CA VAL A 61 -1.00 7.77 -11.02
C VAL A 61 -0.38 9.10 -10.61
N GLY A 62 0.94 9.15 -10.39
CA GLY A 62 1.67 10.38 -10.12
C GLY A 62 1.56 11.41 -11.24
N GLN A 63 1.63 10.98 -12.51
CA GLN A 63 1.41 11.85 -13.66
C GLN A 63 -0.03 12.36 -13.74
N LEU A 64 -1.03 11.51 -13.50
CA LEU A 64 -2.44 11.89 -13.50
C LEU A 64 -2.77 12.89 -12.38
N LEU A 65 -2.21 12.68 -11.18
CA LEU A 65 -2.38 13.60 -10.05
C LEU A 65 -1.57 14.90 -10.22
N GLY A 66 -0.40 14.83 -10.86
CA GLY A 66 0.46 15.98 -11.15
C GLY A 66 -0.05 16.87 -12.28
N ALA A 67 -0.69 16.29 -13.30
CA ALA A 67 -1.31 17.03 -14.42
C ALA A 67 -2.45 17.96 -13.99
N GLY A 68 -2.97 17.81 -12.76
CA GLY A 68 -4.01 18.67 -12.19
C GLY A 68 -3.50 19.90 -11.43
N ARG A 69 -2.18 20.11 -11.30
CA ARG A 69 -1.62 21.26 -10.57
C ARG A 69 -1.06 22.31 -11.54
N PRO A 70 -1.62 23.53 -11.61
CA PRO A 70 -1.02 24.60 -12.41
C PRO A 70 0.39 24.93 -11.88
N PRO A 71 1.33 25.32 -12.74
CA PRO A 71 2.63 25.81 -12.31
C PRO A 71 2.41 27.03 -11.41
N VAL A 72 3.00 26.98 -10.21
CA VAL A 72 3.06 28.13 -9.30
C VAL A 72 4.11 29.13 -9.75
#